data_AF-A0A7S1QUZ9-F1
#
_entry.id   AF-A0A7S1QUZ9-F1
#
_cell.length_a   1.000
_cell.length_b   1.000
_cell.length_c   1.000
_cell.angle_alpha   90.00
_cell.angle_beta   90.00
_cell.angle_gamma   90.00
#
_symmetry.space_group_name_H-M   'P 1'
#
loop_
_entity.id
_entity.type
_entity.pdbx_description
1 polymer ?
#
loop_
_entity_poly.entity_id
_entity_poly.type
_entity_poly.pdbx_seq_one_letter_code
_entity_poly.pdbx_strand_id
1 'polypeptide(L)'
;HEASNVLASQYHGGFVADNIYYLGHSGVVNVAGLRIAGLSGIFKGPDLFRDYPTPPYDRHGIRSAYHVRQFEIDKLAAMRGQAIDVFVSHDWPVGITKYG
;
A
#
# COMPACT_ATOMS: atom_id res chain seq x y z
N HIS A 1 6.25 5.26 9.59
CA HIS A 1 6.08 6.69 9.93
C HIS A 1 5.66 7.40 8.66
N GLU A 2 4.47 7.96 8.62
CA GLU A 2 3.85 8.52 7.40
C GLU A 2 2.89 9.66 7.76
N ALA A 3 2.60 10.54 6.80
CA ALA A 3 1.55 11.55 6.93
C ALA A 3 0.20 10.95 6.47
N SER A 4 -0.42 10.15 7.33
CA SER A 4 -1.57 9.29 6.98
C SER A 4 -2.75 10.05 6.34
N ASN A 5 -2.97 11.30 6.72
CA ASN A 5 -4.03 12.13 6.12
C ASN A 5 -3.74 12.49 4.65
N VAL A 6 -2.49 12.81 4.32
CA VAL A 6 -2.08 13.14 2.95
C VAL A 6 -2.18 11.88 2.08
N LEU A 7 -1.64 10.76 2.55
CA LEU A 7 -1.67 9.50 1.79
C LEU A 7 -3.08 8.96 1.62
N ALA A 8 -3.95 9.08 2.64
CA ALA A 8 -5.36 8.72 2.53
C ALA A 8 -6.09 9.57 1.48
N SER A 9 -5.77 10.86 1.36
CA SER A 9 -6.34 11.72 0.29
C SER A 9 -5.87 11.31 -1.12
N GLN A 10 -4.71 10.65 -1.20
CA GLN A 10 -4.12 10.11 -2.42
C GLN A 10 -4.25 8.57 -2.47
N TYR A 11 -5.40 8.05 -2.01
CA TYR A 11 -5.66 6.61 -1.90
C TYR A 11 -5.39 5.84 -3.21
N HIS A 12 -5.76 6.43 -4.36
CA HIS A 12 -5.54 5.87 -5.70
C HIS A 12 -4.17 6.20 -6.31
N GLY A 13 -3.28 6.82 -5.54
CA GLY A 13 -2.00 7.34 -5.98
C GLY A 13 -2.09 8.74 -6.57
N GLY A 14 -0.95 9.40 -6.63
CA GLY A 14 -0.85 10.79 -7.10
C GLY A 14 0.51 11.41 -6.80
N PHE A 15 0.81 12.52 -7.48
CA PHE A 15 1.98 13.32 -7.17
C PHE A 15 1.78 14.06 -5.84
N VAL A 16 2.66 13.82 -4.89
CA VAL A 16 2.68 14.53 -3.59
C VAL A 16 3.63 15.73 -3.59
N ALA A 17 4.53 15.77 -4.58
CA ALA A 17 5.40 16.89 -4.92
C ALA A 17 5.97 16.67 -6.34
N ASP A 18 6.69 17.66 -6.87
CA ASP A 18 7.41 17.53 -8.13
C ASP A 18 8.34 16.32 -8.11
N ASN A 19 8.20 15.45 -9.11
CA ASN A 19 8.96 14.19 -9.26
C ASN A 19 8.78 13.17 -8.11
N ILE A 20 7.76 13.33 -7.25
CA ILE A 20 7.45 12.38 -6.17
C ILE A 20 6.03 11.87 -6.35
N TYR A 21 5.90 10.64 -6.83
CA TYR A 21 4.63 9.96 -7.04
C TYR A 21 4.38 8.89 -5.97
N TYR A 22 3.25 8.98 -5.28
CA TYR A 22 2.75 7.95 -4.39
C TYR A 22 1.91 6.93 -5.17
N LEU A 23 2.18 5.63 -5.02
CA LEU A 23 1.45 4.56 -5.72
C LEU A 23 0.02 4.34 -5.22
N GLY A 24 -0.37 4.98 -4.12
CA GLY A 24 -1.63 4.71 -3.45
C GLY A 24 -1.49 3.59 -2.42
N HIS A 25 -2.62 3.22 -1.81
CA HIS A 25 -2.65 2.13 -0.84
C HIS A 25 -2.29 0.78 -1.49
N SER A 26 -2.74 0.60 -2.73
CA SER A 26 -2.22 -0.38 -3.68
C SER A 26 -2.29 0.18 -5.09
N GLY A 27 -1.35 -0.19 -5.95
CA GLY A 27 -1.34 0.31 -7.32
C GLY A 27 -0.30 -0.36 -8.20
N VAL A 28 -0.44 -0.16 -9.50
CA VAL A 28 0.55 -0.58 -10.51
C VAL A 28 0.76 0.55 -11.49
N VAL A 29 2.02 0.85 -11.79
CA VAL A 29 2.42 1.86 -12.78
C VAL A 29 3.36 1.24 -13.80
N ASN A 30 3.38 1.82 -15.00
CA ASN A 30 4.37 1.49 -16.03
C ASN A 30 5.36 2.65 -16.14
N VAL A 31 6.64 2.39 -15.87
CA VAL A 31 7.71 3.39 -15.91
C VAL A 31 8.88 2.82 -16.68
N ALA A 32 9.29 3.51 -17.75
CA ALA A 32 10.41 3.08 -18.61
C ALA A 32 10.30 1.62 -19.11
N GLY A 33 9.07 1.16 -19.39
CA GLY A 33 8.80 -0.21 -19.83
C GLY A 33 8.72 -1.26 -18.71
N LEU A 34 8.98 -0.88 -17.46
CA LEU A 34 8.81 -1.75 -16.29
C LEU A 34 7.43 -1.58 -15.67
N ARG A 35 6.82 -2.68 -15.28
CA ARG A 35 5.56 -2.72 -14.55
C ARG A 35 5.83 -2.94 -13.06
N ILE A 36 5.60 -1.88 -12.29
CA ILE A 36 5.92 -1.82 -10.86
C ILE A 36 4.62 -1.84 -10.06
N ALA A 37 4.44 -2.87 -9.23
CA ALA A 37 3.33 -2.98 -8.29
C ALA A 37 3.75 -2.55 -6.88
N GLY A 38 2.84 -1.97 -6.13
CA GLY A 38 3.07 -1.56 -4.75
C GLY A 38 1.91 -1.91 -3.82
N LEU A 39 2.25 -2.32 -2.61
CA LEU A 39 1.33 -2.44 -1.47
C LEU A 39 1.87 -1.60 -0.30
N SER A 40 1.16 -0.54 0.04
CA SER A 40 1.55 0.39 1.10
C SER A 40 1.13 -0.12 2.48
N GLY A 41 1.88 0.30 3.50
CA GLY A 41 1.55 0.04 4.89
C GLY A 41 2.10 -1.27 5.46
N ILE A 42 1.80 -1.50 6.74
CA ILE A 42 2.27 -2.68 7.50
C ILE A 42 1.12 -3.59 7.90
N PHE A 43 1.41 -4.86 8.16
CA PHE A 43 0.39 -5.81 8.57
C PHE A 43 0.00 -5.64 10.05
N LYS A 44 -1.30 -5.54 10.31
CA LYS A 44 -1.88 -5.66 11.65
C LYS A 44 -3.20 -6.43 11.59
N GLY A 45 -3.16 -7.70 12.01
CA GLY A 45 -4.30 -8.63 11.90
C GLY A 45 -5.68 -8.06 12.29
N PRO A 46 -5.83 -7.40 13.45
CA PRO A 46 -7.11 -6.80 13.86
C PRO A 46 -7.70 -5.76 12.89
N ASP A 47 -6.89 -5.12 12.06
CA ASP A 47 -7.33 -4.09 11.12
C ASP A 47 -7.57 -4.63 9.70
N LEU A 48 -7.14 -5.87 9.39
CA LEU A 48 -7.12 -6.41 8.03
C LEU A 48 -8.50 -6.36 7.33
N PHE A 49 -9.58 -6.65 8.06
CA PHE A 49 -10.94 -6.69 7.53
C PHE A 49 -11.78 -5.45 7.93
N ARG A 50 -11.13 -4.39 8.41
CA ARG A 50 -11.81 -3.14 8.79
C ARG A 50 -11.75 -2.13 7.66
N ASP A 51 -12.66 -1.17 7.68
CA ASP A 51 -12.53 0.02 6.84
C ASP A 51 -11.34 0.87 7.28
N TYR A 52 -10.89 1.75 6.38
CA TYR A 52 -9.94 2.78 6.77
C TYR A 52 -10.62 3.82 7.68
N PRO A 53 -9.94 4.27 8.74
CA PRO A 53 -10.46 5.37 9.55
C PRO A 53 -10.49 6.65 8.70
N THR A 54 -11.44 7.53 9.03
CA THR A 54 -11.52 8.87 8.43
C THR A 54 -11.03 9.93 9.41
N PRO A 55 -10.43 11.04 8.92
CA PRO A 55 -10.11 12.17 9.78
C PRO A 55 -11.37 12.79 10.42
N PRO A 56 -11.26 13.38 11.63
CA PRO A 56 -10.06 13.46 12.45
C PRO A 56 -9.71 12.11 13.10
N TYR A 57 -8.43 11.75 13.08
CA TYR A 57 -7.97 10.49 13.66
C TYR A 57 -7.83 10.58 15.18
N ASP A 58 -8.33 9.57 15.87
CA ASP A 58 -7.92 9.31 17.26
C ASP A 58 -6.55 8.60 17.30
N ARG A 59 -6.07 8.28 18.52
CA ARG A 59 -4.77 7.59 18.71
C ARG A 59 -4.70 6.22 18.02
N HIS A 60 -5.84 5.53 17.87
CA HIS A 60 -5.89 4.24 17.19
C HIS A 60 -6.01 4.43 15.68
N GLY A 61 -6.87 5.33 15.23
CA GLY A 61 -7.11 5.68 13.84
C GLY A 61 -5.85 6.12 13.12
N ILE A 62 -4.99 6.93 13.74
CA ILE A 62 -3.73 7.35 13.08
C ILE A 62 -2.80 6.17 12.78
N ARG A 63 -2.86 5.11 13.60
CA ARG A 63 -2.10 3.86 13.40
C ARG A 63 -2.78 2.95 12.39
N SER A 64 -4.09 2.76 12.56
CA SER A 64 -4.91 1.93 11.68
C SER A 64 -4.92 2.46 10.24
N ALA A 65 -4.76 3.77 10.03
CA ALA A 65 -4.72 4.40 8.71
C ALA A 65 -3.65 3.85 7.76
N TYR A 66 -2.48 3.44 8.28
CA TYR A 66 -1.40 2.87 7.47
C TYR A 66 -1.31 1.34 7.57
N HIS A 67 -2.28 0.66 8.20
CA HIS A 67 -2.30 -0.81 8.19
C HIS A 67 -2.90 -1.34 6.88
N VAL A 68 -2.34 -2.43 6.36
CA VAL A 68 -2.84 -3.10 5.15
C VAL A 68 -4.28 -3.61 5.37
N ARG A 69 -5.12 -3.50 4.33
CA ARG A 69 -6.47 -4.08 4.31
C ARG A 69 -6.57 -5.24 3.32
N GLN A 70 -7.49 -6.16 3.57
CA GLN A 70 -7.72 -7.32 2.72
C GLN A 70 -8.08 -6.91 1.30
N PHE A 71 -8.92 -5.88 1.13
CA PHE A 71 -9.33 -5.45 -0.20
C PHE A 71 -8.19 -4.84 -1.03
N GLU A 72 -7.12 -4.32 -0.41
CA GLU A 72 -5.91 -3.93 -1.15
C GLU A 72 -5.17 -5.14 -1.70
N ILE A 73 -5.13 -6.23 -0.93
CA ILE A 73 -4.56 -7.51 -1.36
C ILE A 73 -5.41 -8.09 -2.48
N ASP A 74 -6.74 -8.09 -2.34
CA ASP A 74 -7.67 -8.64 -3.33
C ASP A 74 -7.59 -7.87 -4.66
N LYS A 75 -7.47 -6.53 -4.60
CA LYS A 75 -7.28 -5.67 -5.77
C LYS A 75 -6.02 -6.05 -6.55
N LEU A 76 -4.91 -6.29 -5.87
CA LEU A 76 -3.67 -6.74 -6.52
C LEU A 76 -3.77 -8.19 -7.01
N ALA A 77 -4.40 -9.07 -6.22
CA ALA A 77 -4.60 -10.47 -6.56
C ALA A 77 -5.50 -10.67 -7.79
N ALA A 78 -6.43 -9.75 -8.04
CA ALA A 78 -7.25 -9.74 -9.25
C ALA A 78 -6.43 -9.60 -10.55
N MET A 79 -5.17 -9.15 -10.46
CA MET A 79 -4.25 -9.08 -11.60
C MET A 79 -3.36 -10.32 -11.74
N ARG A 80 -3.62 -11.39 -10.97
CA ARG A 80 -2.85 -12.64 -11.05
C ARG A 80 -2.81 -13.15 -12.50
N GLY A 81 -1.63 -13.56 -12.94
CA GLY A 81 -1.37 -14.00 -14.31
C GLY A 81 -0.88 -12.90 -15.24
N GLN A 82 -0.91 -11.64 -14.80
CA GLN A 82 -0.22 -10.55 -15.48
C GLN A 82 1.22 -10.44 -14.97
N ALA A 83 2.18 -10.22 -15.87
CA ALA A 83 3.58 -10.04 -15.50
C ALA A 83 3.76 -8.74 -14.69
N ILE A 84 4.47 -8.84 -13.57
CA ILE A 84 4.91 -7.72 -12.73
C ILE A 84 6.42 -7.86 -12.59
N ASP A 85 7.16 -6.83 -12.98
CA ASP A 85 8.62 -6.87 -12.98
C ASP A 85 9.19 -6.59 -11.58
N VAL A 86 8.56 -5.65 -10.86
CA VAL A 86 8.97 -5.24 -9.51
C VAL A 86 7.75 -5.15 -8.61
N PHE A 87 7.85 -5.71 -7.41
CA PHE A 87 6.85 -5.56 -6.36
C PHE A 87 7.49 -4.86 -5.16
N VAL A 88 6.84 -3.81 -4.65
CA VAL A 88 7.31 -3.03 -3.51
C VAL A 88 6.32 -3.17 -2.35
N SER A 89 6.83 -3.50 -1.17
CA SER A 89 6.08 -3.52 0.09
C SER A 89 6.88 -2.82 1.18
N HIS A 90 6.18 -2.34 2.21
CA HIS A 90 6.86 -1.80 3.40
C HIS A 90 7.40 -2.93 4.28
N ASP A 91 6.51 -3.82 4.74
CA ASP A 91 6.91 -5.03 5.46
C ASP A 91 7.53 -6.06 4.51
N TRP A 92 8.46 -6.84 5.03
CA TRP A 92 9.02 -7.97 4.30
C TRP A 92 8.00 -9.09 4.14
N PRO A 93 7.93 -9.74 2.97
CA PRO A 93 7.12 -10.93 2.79
C PRO A 93 7.46 -12.00 3.83
N VAL A 94 6.43 -12.58 4.44
CA VAL A 94 6.61 -13.60 5.48
C VAL A 94 7.45 -14.75 4.94
N GLY A 95 8.52 -15.10 5.65
CA GLY A 95 9.42 -16.20 5.30
C GLY A 95 10.55 -15.86 4.32
N ILE A 96 10.62 -14.63 3.79
CA ILE A 96 11.68 -14.24 2.84
C ILE A 96 13.09 -14.37 3.44
N THR A 97 13.21 -14.21 4.76
CA THR A 97 14.47 -14.36 5.51
C THR A 97 15.09 -15.75 5.41
N LYS A 98 14.35 -16.75 4.90
CA LYS A 98 14.84 -18.12 4.68
C LYS A 98 15.59 -18.31 3.35
N TYR A 99 15.63 -17.29 2.49
CA TYR A 99 16.12 -17.38 1.11
C TYR A 99 17.32 -16.45 0.83
N GLY A 100 18.14 -16.19 1.87
CA GLY A 100 19.37 -15.39 1.78
C GLY A 100 20.54 -16.16 1.22
#